data_AF-S4PY08-F1
#
_entry.id   AF-S4PY08-F1
#
_cell.length_a   1.000
_cell.length_b   1.000
_cell.length_c   1.000
_cell.angle_alpha   90.00
_cell.angle_beta   90.00
_cell.angle_gamma   90.00
#
_symmetry.space_group_name_H-M   'P 1'
#
loop_
_entity.id
_entity.type
_entity.pdbx_description
1 polymer ?
#
loop_
_entity_poly.entity_id
_entity_poly.type
_entity_poly.pdbx_seq_one_letter_code
_entity_poly.pdbx_strand_id
1 'polypeptide(L)'
;MHWFLTLYANIVHMKILLRIWDLFFLDGSIVLFKATLAMLKIKENRFTEISNSAQIFNTLSDIPGEIDDVDLLIKTIDEVCGDTLSPALIETHRRRHLAYLMADQGALVGNPNAVPNLPKQQLQRRQIKRSKSVIQTILFGDDTNNEDAVSKNVKQTEILVDLREAILQVARHFLALEPQLASDVQLTADYTMQSHAADRERYVNVSRSKRRRAKALLDFERRDGDELGFRKNDVIEVISSRDEHCWIGELNGLRGWFPARFVKLLDEKGVKYSRAGDDSVTEKAAHLVRGVLAPAFKRVLLHGIKKPSFLDGPCHPWLFIEEASSREVEKDFNSVYSRLVLCKTYRLDEDGKVLTPEELLYRCVQAINLSHDNAHAQMDVKLRTLICMGLNEEALHLWLEVLCSCVDVVQKWYHPWSFINSPGWVQIKCELRILSQFGFNLNPDWELPLKKDTQNQPLKEGVRDMLVKHHLFSWDL
;
A
#
# COMPACT_ATOMS: atom_id res chain seq x y z
N MET A 1 -27.99 15.61 4.83
CA MET A 1 -29.01 16.10 3.87
C MET A 1 -29.74 17.31 4.42
N HIS A 2 -30.42 17.23 5.57
CA HIS A 2 -31.13 18.40 6.13
C HIS A 2 -30.27 19.67 6.28
N TRP A 3 -29.01 19.53 6.71
CA TRP A 3 -28.07 20.66 6.80
C TRP A 3 -27.63 21.23 5.44
N PHE A 4 -27.65 20.43 4.37
CA PHE A 4 -27.24 20.85 3.04
C PHE A 4 -28.38 21.59 2.32
N LEU A 5 -29.63 21.21 2.59
CA LEU A 5 -30.82 21.94 2.16
C LEU A 5 -30.91 23.33 2.81
N THR A 6 -30.55 23.45 4.09
CA THR A 6 -30.56 24.75 4.79
C THR A 6 -29.54 25.75 4.25
N LEU A 7 -28.51 25.30 3.53
CA LEU A 7 -27.54 26.19 2.89
C LEU A 7 -28.16 26.99 1.74
N TYR A 8 -29.18 26.47 1.06
CA TYR A 8 -29.84 27.18 -0.03
C TYR A 8 -30.95 28.13 0.47
N ALA A 9 -31.62 27.77 1.56
CA ALA A 9 -32.84 28.43 2.01
C ALA A 9 -32.70 29.94 2.28
N ASN A 10 -31.52 30.41 2.70
CA ASN A 10 -31.29 31.80 3.11
C ASN A 10 -30.23 32.55 2.28
N ILE A 11 -29.65 31.92 1.26
CA ILE A 11 -28.47 32.46 0.55
C ILE A 11 -28.76 32.73 -0.93
N VAL A 12 -29.67 31.96 -1.55
CA VAL A 12 -30.05 32.19 -2.95
C VAL A 12 -31.35 32.98 -3.07
N HIS A 13 -31.53 33.70 -4.18
CA HIS A 13 -32.78 34.38 -4.48
C HIS A 13 -33.98 33.41 -4.48
N MET A 14 -35.13 33.87 -3.96
CA MET A 14 -36.33 33.04 -3.80
C MET A 14 -36.79 32.35 -5.10
N LYS A 15 -36.66 33.01 -6.26
CA LYS A 15 -37.01 32.43 -7.56
C LYS A 15 -36.13 31.23 -7.92
N ILE A 16 -34.84 31.31 -7.64
CA ILE A 16 -33.89 30.21 -7.83
C ILE A 16 -34.13 29.12 -6.81
N LEU A 17 -34.39 29.50 -5.55
CA LEU A 17 -34.70 28.55 -4.48
C LEU A 17 -35.89 27.66 -4.86
N LEU A 18 -37.01 28.26 -5.26
CA LEU A 18 -38.21 27.52 -5.67
C LEU A 18 -37.90 26.56 -6.83
N ARG A 19 -37.10 27.00 -7.80
CA ARG A 19 -36.77 26.18 -8.96
C ARG A 19 -35.82 25.02 -8.64
N ILE A 20 -34.84 25.26 -7.77
CA ILE A 20 -33.98 24.19 -7.23
C ILE A 20 -34.83 23.19 -6.44
N TRP A 21 -35.86 23.65 -5.72
CA TRP A 21 -36.76 22.78 -4.97
C TRP A 21 -37.62 21.91 -5.89
N ASP A 22 -38.20 22.48 -6.97
CA ASP A 22 -38.93 21.72 -7.98
C ASP A 22 -38.07 20.57 -8.54
N LEU A 23 -36.85 20.90 -8.95
CA LEU A 23 -35.90 19.92 -9.49
C LEU A 23 -35.44 18.92 -8.43
N PHE A 24 -35.22 19.35 -7.18
CA PHE A 24 -34.87 18.47 -6.07
C PHE A 24 -35.97 17.45 -5.77
N PHE A 25 -37.25 17.83 -5.85
CA PHE A 25 -38.35 16.88 -5.64
C PHE A 25 -38.52 15.91 -6.81
N LEU A 26 -38.12 16.32 -8.03
CA LEU A 26 -38.19 15.48 -9.22
C LEU A 26 -37.01 14.50 -9.31
N ASP A 27 -35.78 15.02 -9.28
CA ASP A 27 -34.55 14.27 -9.57
C ASP A 27 -33.72 13.95 -8.30
N GLY A 28 -34.20 14.41 -7.15
CA GLY A 28 -33.59 14.13 -5.86
C GLY A 28 -32.37 15.01 -5.54
N SER A 29 -31.65 14.60 -4.51
CA SER A 29 -30.56 15.39 -3.92
C SER A 29 -29.36 15.70 -4.81
N ILE A 30 -29.22 15.01 -5.94
CA ILE A 30 -28.16 15.26 -6.92
C ILE A 30 -28.23 16.70 -7.46
N VAL A 31 -29.43 17.23 -7.59
CA VAL A 31 -29.71 18.58 -8.10
C VAL A 31 -29.01 19.64 -7.27
N LEU A 32 -28.92 19.46 -5.95
CA LEU A 32 -28.26 20.42 -5.07
C LEU A 32 -26.77 20.54 -5.42
N PHE A 33 -26.10 19.42 -5.69
CA PHE A 33 -24.70 19.41 -6.09
C PHE A 33 -24.50 19.98 -7.50
N LYS A 34 -25.38 19.63 -8.44
CA LYS A 34 -25.36 20.17 -9.80
C LYS A 34 -25.54 21.70 -9.78
N ALA A 35 -26.47 22.19 -8.97
CA ALA A 35 -26.67 23.61 -8.75
C ALA A 35 -25.42 24.27 -8.16
N THR A 36 -24.78 23.69 -7.13
CA THR A 36 -23.52 24.25 -6.59
C THR A 36 -22.44 24.39 -7.68
N LEU A 37 -22.23 23.34 -8.48
CA LEU A 37 -21.22 23.32 -9.53
C LEU A 37 -21.52 24.32 -10.64
N ALA A 38 -22.79 24.45 -11.04
CA ALA A 38 -23.22 25.44 -12.01
C ALA A 38 -22.98 26.88 -11.52
N MET A 39 -23.28 27.17 -10.25
CA MET A 39 -23.02 28.49 -9.65
C MET A 39 -21.52 28.84 -9.67
N LEU A 40 -20.66 27.87 -9.38
CA LEU A 40 -19.21 28.05 -9.47
C LEU A 40 -18.74 28.26 -10.93
N LYS A 41 -19.33 27.55 -11.88
CA LYS A 41 -19.00 27.68 -13.30
C LYS A 41 -19.38 29.05 -13.86
N ILE A 42 -20.56 29.57 -13.49
CA ILE A 42 -21.03 30.90 -13.89
C ILE A 42 -20.04 31.99 -13.46
N LYS A 43 -19.37 31.80 -12.31
CA LYS A 43 -18.44 32.77 -11.72
C LYS A 43 -16.97 32.35 -11.84
N GLU A 44 -16.64 31.41 -12.73
CA GLU A 44 -15.28 30.84 -12.90
C GLU A 44 -14.21 31.91 -13.13
N ASN A 45 -14.51 32.91 -13.95
CA ASN A 45 -13.59 34.01 -14.28
C ASN A 45 -13.17 34.85 -13.06
N ARG A 46 -13.94 34.83 -11.96
CA ARG A 46 -13.55 35.54 -10.73
C ARG A 46 -12.49 34.77 -9.95
N PHE A 47 -12.41 33.45 -10.10
CA PHE A 47 -11.41 32.65 -9.40
C PHE A 47 -10.02 32.78 -10.02
N THR A 48 -9.90 33.14 -11.29
CA THR A 48 -8.61 33.34 -11.96
C THR A 48 -7.86 34.60 -11.49
N GLU A 49 -8.56 35.52 -10.82
CA GLU A 49 -8.00 36.80 -10.35
C GLU A 49 -7.63 36.77 -8.85
N ILE A 50 -7.96 35.70 -8.14
CA ILE A 50 -7.77 35.61 -6.69
C ILE A 50 -6.40 35.02 -6.34
N SER A 51 -5.64 35.73 -5.50
CA SER A 51 -4.29 35.32 -5.06
C SER A 51 -4.22 34.88 -3.59
N ASN A 52 -5.25 35.16 -2.78
CA ASN A 52 -5.26 34.91 -1.34
C ASN A 52 -6.40 33.97 -0.92
N SER A 53 -6.11 33.01 -0.04
CA SER A 53 -7.06 32.02 0.49
C SER A 53 -8.26 32.64 1.20
N ALA A 54 -8.09 33.76 1.90
CA ALA A 54 -9.20 34.48 2.54
C ALA A 54 -10.20 35.06 1.52
N GLN A 55 -9.70 35.52 0.37
CA GLN A 55 -10.54 36.05 -0.71
C GLN A 55 -11.32 34.94 -1.42
N ILE A 56 -10.75 33.74 -1.53
CA ILE A 56 -11.45 32.57 -2.06
C ILE A 56 -12.67 32.25 -1.19
N PHE A 57 -12.52 32.23 0.13
CA PHE A 57 -13.62 31.91 1.05
C PHE A 57 -14.76 32.94 0.98
N ASN A 58 -14.43 34.23 0.94
CA ASN A 58 -15.42 35.29 0.82
C ASN A 58 -16.16 35.20 -0.52
N THR A 59 -15.42 35.02 -1.62
CA THR A 59 -16.00 34.88 -2.95
C THR A 59 -16.93 33.66 -3.02
N LEU A 60 -16.54 32.52 -2.45
CA LEU A 60 -17.40 31.33 -2.39
C LEU A 60 -18.68 31.55 -1.58
N SER A 61 -18.64 32.38 -0.54
CA SER A 61 -19.79 32.68 0.31
C SER A 61 -20.78 33.63 -0.36
N ASP A 62 -20.30 34.54 -1.21
CA ASP A 62 -21.11 35.56 -1.89
C ASP A 62 -21.83 35.04 -3.15
N ILE A 63 -21.22 34.07 -3.86
CA ILE A 63 -21.72 33.53 -5.14
C ILE A 63 -23.21 33.19 -5.15
N PRO A 64 -23.79 32.47 -4.16
CA PRO A 64 -25.18 32.07 -4.25
C PRO A 64 -26.15 33.26 -4.19
N GLY A 65 -25.75 34.37 -3.54
CA GLY A 65 -26.56 35.59 -3.48
C GLY A 65 -26.44 36.46 -4.74
N GLU A 66 -25.39 36.29 -5.54
CA GLU A 66 -25.14 37.07 -6.77
C GLU A 66 -25.82 36.50 -8.02
N ILE A 67 -26.48 35.34 -7.91
CA ILE A 67 -27.12 34.67 -9.04
C ILE A 67 -28.61 34.95 -8.93
N ASP A 68 -29.19 35.58 -9.96
CA ASP A 68 -30.58 35.98 -10.05
C ASP A 68 -31.32 35.38 -11.26
N ASP A 69 -30.56 35.01 -12.31
CA ASP A 69 -31.07 34.36 -13.51
C ASP A 69 -31.23 32.84 -13.33
N VAL A 70 -32.50 32.41 -13.33
CA VAL A 70 -32.91 31.01 -13.19
C VAL A 70 -32.62 30.21 -14.46
N ASP A 71 -32.83 30.79 -15.63
CA ASP A 71 -32.72 30.09 -16.92
C ASP A 71 -31.25 29.84 -17.25
N LEU A 72 -30.38 30.82 -16.95
CA LEU A 72 -28.93 30.66 -17.04
C LEU A 72 -28.43 29.53 -16.12
N LEU A 73 -28.93 29.47 -14.88
CA LEU A 73 -28.54 28.43 -13.93
C LEU A 73 -28.92 27.04 -14.43
N ILE A 74 -30.16 26.84 -14.90
CA ILE A 74 -30.62 25.54 -15.41
C ILE A 74 -29.82 25.13 -16.64
N LYS A 75 -29.63 26.05 -17.59
CA LYS A 75 -28.82 25.76 -18.78
C LYS A 75 -27.39 25.35 -18.41
N THR A 76 -26.79 26.04 -17.44
CA THR A 76 -25.43 25.70 -16.97
C THR A 76 -25.40 24.38 -16.19
N ILE A 77 -26.47 24.03 -15.47
CA ILE A 77 -26.62 22.71 -14.82
C ILE A 77 -26.56 21.60 -15.88
N ASP A 78 -27.26 21.76 -16.99
CA ASP A 78 -27.27 20.78 -18.08
C ASP A 78 -25.92 20.72 -18.81
N GLU A 79 -25.26 21.86 -19.02
CA GLU A 79 -23.95 21.95 -19.68
C GLU A 79 -22.80 21.38 -18.81
N VAL A 80 -22.77 21.69 -17.51
CA VAL A 80 -21.71 21.25 -16.58
C VAL A 80 -21.87 19.79 -16.21
N CYS A 81 -23.11 19.29 -16.14
CA CYS A 81 -23.44 18.00 -15.54
C CYS A 81 -24.20 17.07 -16.50
N GLY A 82 -23.83 17.00 -17.77
CA GLY A 82 -24.33 16.02 -18.75
C GLY A 82 -24.14 14.54 -18.32
N ASP A 83 -23.84 13.62 -19.24
CA ASP A 83 -23.70 12.17 -18.94
C ASP A 83 -22.62 11.81 -17.88
N THR A 84 -21.84 12.79 -17.42
CA THR A 84 -20.78 12.68 -16.42
C THR A 84 -21.26 12.43 -14.99
N LEU A 85 -22.50 12.79 -14.62
CA LEU A 85 -23.06 12.55 -13.28
C LEU A 85 -24.24 11.56 -13.32
N SER A 86 -24.07 10.42 -14.00
CA SER A 86 -25.12 9.41 -14.06
C SER A 86 -25.39 8.78 -12.67
N PRO A 87 -26.65 8.36 -12.39
CA PRO A 87 -26.99 7.66 -11.16
C PRO A 87 -26.11 6.41 -10.93
N ALA A 88 -25.71 5.72 -12.00
CA ALA A 88 -24.83 4.56 -11.95
C ALA A 88 -23.41 4.90 -11.51
N LEU A 89 -22.83 6.01 -12.00
CA LEU A 89 -21.50 6.46 -11.59
C LEU A 89 -21.50 6.90 -10.12
N ILE A 90 -22.54 7.64 -9.70
CA ILE A 90 -22.70 8.09 -8.32
C ILE A 90 -22.88 6.91 -7.39
N GLU A 91 -23.69 5.92 -7.77
CA GLU A 91 -23.84 4.67 -7.01
C GLU A 91 -22.51 3.91 -6.93
N THR A 92 -21.72 3.90 -8.00
CA THR A 92 -20.39 3.28 -8.01
C THR A 92 -19.42 4.00 -7.06
N HIS A 93 -19.38 5.33 -7.08
CA HIS A 93 -18.56 6.12 -6.15
C HIS A 93 -19.07 6.02 -4.71
N ARG A 94 -20.38 5.96 -4.48
CA ARG A 94 -20.97 5.72 -3.16
C ARG A 94 -20.62 4.33 -2.66
N ARG A 95 -20.70 3.29 -3.47
CA ARG A 95 -20.26 1.94 -3.10
C ARG A 95 -18.78 1.88 -2.82
N ARG A 96 -17.95 2.56 -3.61
CA ARG A 96 -16.50 2.69 -3.37
C ARG A 96 -16.24 3.41 -2.05
N HIS A 97 -16.87 4.55 -1.80
CA HIS A 97 -16.70 5.31 -0.56
C HIS A 97 -17.29 4.58 0.66
N LEU A 98 -18.42 3.90 0.49
CA LEU A 98 -19.01 3.01 1.50
C LEU A 98 -18.10 1.82 1.77
N ALA A 99 -17.45 1.22 0.77
CA ALA A 99 -16.44 0.20 0.95
C ALA A 99 -15.21 0.74 1.71
N TYR A 100 -14.78 1.98 1.43
CA TYR A 100 -13.75 2.66 2.21
C TYR A 100 -14.18 2.88 3.65
N LEU A 101 -15.38 3.40 3.89
CA LEU A 101 -15.93 3.61 5.24
C LEU A 101 -16.20 2.30 5.97
N MET A 102 -16.58 1.24 5.26
CA MET A 102 -16.78 -0.11 5.81
C MET A 102 -15.45 -0.79 6.11
N ALA A 103 -14.41 -0.55 5.30
CA ALA A 103 -13.03 -0.96 5.62
C ALA A 103 -12.49 -0.17 6.82
N ASP A 104 -12.84 1.10 6.95
CA ASP A 104 -12.47 1.97 8.07
C ASP A 104 -13.26 1.66 9.36
N GLN A 105 -14.51 1.17 9.24
CA GLN A 105 -15.40 0.80 10.35
C GLN A 105 -15.53 -0.72 10.62
N GLY A 106 -14.79 -1.55 9.87
CA GLY A 106 -14.75 -3.01 10.03
C GLY A 106 -16.04 -3.76 9.68
N ALA A 107 -16.88 -3.27 8.77
CA ALA A 107 -18.10 -3.96 8.33
C ALA A 107 -17.85 -4.84 7.09
N LEU A 108 -17.75 -6.15 7.33
CA LEU A 108 -17.57 -7.22 6.35
C LEU A 108 -18.70 -7.26 5.29
N VAL A 109 -18.35 -7.44 4.02
CA VAL A 109 -19.25 -8.03 3.01
C VAL A 109 -19.10 -9.55 3.11
N GLY A 110 -20.03 -10.19 3.83
CA GLY A 110 -20.06 -11.65 3.99
C GLY A 110 -20.65 -12.36 2.76
N ASN A 111 -19.98 -13.42 2.29
CA ASN A 111 -20.49 -14.38 1.32
C ASN A 111 -21.50 -15.33 2.00
N PRO A 112 -22.74 -15.48 1.50
CA PRO A 112 -23.76 -16.35 2.10
C PRO A 112 -23.44 -17.86 2.08
N ASN A 113 -22.40 -18.30 1.36
CA ASN A 113 -22.09 -19.73 1.17
C ASN A 113 -20.86 -20.24 1.94
N ALA A 114 -20.28 -19.44 2.85
CA ALA A 114 -19.15 -19.90 3.64
C ALA A 114 -19.62 -20.81 4.81
N VAL A 115 -19.22 -22.09 4.78
CA VAL A 115 -19.44 -23.01 5.90
C VAL A 115 -18.52 -22.61 7.06
N PRO A 116 -19.05 -22.31 8.27
CA PRO A 116 -18.26 -21.83 9.41
C PRO A 116 -17.54 -22.98 10.13
N ASN A 117 -16.27 -22.75 10.51
CA ASN A 117 -15.41 -23.74 11.19
C ASN A 117 -15.61 -23.84 12.72
N LEU A 118 -16.66 -23.23 13.29
CA LEU A 118 -17.04 -23.32 14.71
C LEU A 118 -18.57 -23.33 14.84
N PRO A 119 -19.16 -24.09 15.80
CA PRO A 119 -20.60 -24.09 16.01
C PRO A 119 -21.08 -22.69 16.40
N LYS A 120 -21.99 -22.16 15.56
CA LYS A 120 -22.68 -20.86 15.61
C LYS A 120 -22.46 -20.06 16.92
N GLN A 121 -21.49 -19.15 16.91
CA GLN A 121 -21.70 -17.84 17.54
C GLN A 121 -22.01 -16.84 16.43
N GLN A 122 -23.30 -16.67 16.15
CA GLN A 122 -23.77 -15.43 15.54
C GLN A 122 -23.36 -14.31 16.49
N LEU A 123 -22.27 -13.62 16.18
CA LEU A 123 -21.88 -12.39 16.85
C LEU A 123 -22.94 -11.34 16.50
N GLN A 124 -24.02 -11.28 17.27
CA GLN A 124 -24.76 -10.04 17.41
C GLN A 124 -23.76 -9.04 17.99
N ARG A 125 -23.26 -8.15 17.14
CA ARG A 125 -22.47 -6.99 17.56
C ARG A 125 -23.36 -6.19 18.51
N ARG A 126 -23.27 -6.44 19.82
CA ARG A 126 -23.84 -5.54 20.82
C ARG A 126 -23.25 -4.17 20.53
N GLN A 127 -24.10 -3.17 20.33
CA GLN A 127 -23.68 -1.77 20.42
C GLN A 127 -23.18 -1.56 21.85
N ILE A 128 -21.90 -1.82 22.10
CA ILE A 128 -21.26 -1.46 23.35
C ILE A 128 -21.28 0.06 23.39
N LYS A 129 -21.92 0.62 24.43
CA LYS A 129 -22.02 2.06 24.67
C LYS A 129 -20.66 2.70 24.43
N ARG A 130 -20.64 3.77 23.62
CA ARG A 130 -19.47 4.62 23.41
C ARG A 130 -18.79 4.88 24.77
N SER A 131 -17.47 4.70 24.80
CA SER A 131 -16.64 5.04 25.95
C SER A 131 -17.00 6.44 26.44
N LYS A 132 -17.18 6.57 27.75
CA LYS A 132 -17.49 7.83 28.43
C LYS A 132 -16.50 8.93 27.98
N SER A 133 -17.00 10.16 27.91
CA SER A 133 -16.21 11.36 27.62
C SER A 133 -14.96 11.39 28.52
N VAL A 134 -13.82 11.83 27.98
CA VAL A 134 -12.54 12.03 28.68
C VAL A 134 -12.71 12.81 29.99
N ILE A 135 -13.72 13.68 30.06
CA ILE A 135 -14.08 14.47 31.24
C ILE A 135 -14.56 13.59 32.41
N GLN A 136 -15.22 12.47 32.13
CA GLN A 136 -15.77 11.58 33.16
C GLN A 136 -14.70 10.69 33.80
N THR A 137 -13.63 10.35 33.08
CA THR A 137 -12.47 9.58 33.59
C THR A 137 -11.58 10.42 34.50
N ILE A 138 -11.57 11.74 34.33
CA ILE A 138 -10.77 12.66 35.16
C ILE A 138 -11.49 13.02 36.47
N LEU A 139 -12.84 13.04 36.48
CA LEU A 139 -13.65 13.47 37.62
C LEU A 139 -14.02 12.36 38.60
N PHE A 140 -14.13 11.11 38.15
CA PHE A 140 -14.52 9.99 39.00
C PHE A 140 -13.49 8.87 38.87
N GLY A 141 -12.72 8.70 39.94
CA GLY A 141 -11.69 7.67 40.08
C GLY A 141 -12.21 6.26 39.80
N ASP A 142 -11.27 5.45 39.34
CA ASP A 142 -11.40 4.13 38.73
C ASP A 142 -11.92 3.08 39.72
N ASP A 143 -12.96 2.33 39.32
CA ASP A 143 -13.49 1.20 40.11
C ASP A 143 -13.99 0.04 39.21
N THR A 144 -13.40 -0.16 38.02
CA THR A 144 -13.84 -1.24 37.10
C THR A 144 -12.69 -2.00 36.43
N ASN A 145 -11.80 -2.61 37.22
CA ASN A 145 -10.68 -3.42 36.71
C ASN A 145 -11.10 -4.67 35.89
N ASN A 146 -12.31 -5.22 36.09
CA ASN A 146 -12.71 -6.50 35.47
C ASN A 146 -13.41 -6.33 34.10
N GLU A 147 -14.21 -5.27 33.90
CA GLU A 147 -14.86 -4.97 32.60
C GLU A 147 -13.84 -4.48 31.56
N ASP A 148 -12.78 -3.80 32.02
CA ASP A 148 -11.69 -3.31 31.18
C ASP A 148 -10.82 -4.45 30.63
N ALA A 149 -10.58 -5.52 31.40
CA ALA A 149 -9.82 -6.68 30.94
C ALA A 149 -10.59 -7.47 29.87
N VAL A 150 -11.89 -7.70 30.08
CA VAL A 150 -12.75 -8.39 29.10
C VAL A 150 -12.85 -7.59 27.81
N SER A 151 -13.06 -6.28 27.89
CA SER A 151 -13.13 -5.42 26.70
C SER A 151 -11.79 -5.29 25.95
N LYS A 152 -10.65 -5.37 26.65
CA LYS A 152 -9.30 -5.46 26.03
C LYS A 152 -9.11 -6.79 25.28
N ASN A 153 -9.45 -7.92 25.91
CA ASN A 153 -9.31 -9.25 25.29
C ASN A 153 -10.24 -9.42 24.08
N VAL A 154 -11.45 -8.85 24.14
CA VAL A 154 -12.39 -8.84 23.01
C VAL A 154 -11.80 -8.06 21.82
N LYS A 155 -11.22 -6.89 22.06
CA LYS A 155 -10.57 -6.08 21.00
C LYS A 155 -9.36 -6.78 20.39
N GLN A 156 -8.53 -7.44 21.19
CA GLN A 156 -7.41 -8.23 20.69
C GLN A 156 -7.89 -9.36 19.77
N THR A 157 -8.95 -10.06 20.18
CA THR A 157 -9.53 -11.15 19.38
C THR A 157 -10.08 -10.63 18.05
N GLU A 158 -10.78 -9.50 18.07
CA GLU A 158 -11.29 -8.84 16.85
C GLU A 158 -10.16 -8.50 15.87
N ILE A 159 -9.10 -7.85 16.35
CA ILE A 159 -7.95 -7.47 15.51
C ILE A 159 -7.31 -8.70 14.86
N LEU A 160 -7.16 -9.79 15.61
CA LEU A 160 -6.57 -11.03 15.11
C LEU A 160 -7.47 -11.70 14.05
N VAL A 161 -8.79 -11.73 14.28
CA VAL A 161 -9.77 -12.30 13.32
C VAL A 161 -9.75 -11.50 12.02
N ASP A 162 -9.70 -10.16 12.10
CA ASP A 162 -9.64 -9.30 10.93
C ASP A 162 -8.34 -9.51 10.13
N LEU A 163 -7.19 -9.64 10.82
CA LEU A 163 -5.92 -9.96 10.16
C LEU A 163 -5.98 -11.32 9.46
N ARG A 164 -6.49 -12.35 10.15
CA ARG A 164 -6.59 -13.70 9.59
C ARG A 164 -7.49 -13.74 8.37
N GLU A 165 -8.64 -13.06 8.41
CA GLU A 165 -9.53 -13.00 7.25
C GLU A 165 -8.88 -12.23 6.09
N ALA A 166 -8.14 -11.16 6.36
CA ALA A 166 -7.38 -10.45 5.33
C ALA A 166 -6.33 -11.36 4.64
N ILE A 167 -5.58 -12.14 5.42
CA ILE A 167 -4.61 -13.13 4.91
C ILE A 167 -5.32 -14.18 4.06
N LEU A 168 -6.44 -14.72 4.55
CA LEU A 168 -7.20 -15.74 3.82
C LEU A 168 -7.83 -15.19 2.54
N GLN A 169 -8.23 -13.91 2.48
CA GLN A 169 -8.70 -13.29 1.24
C GLN A 169 -7.61 -13.22 0.18
N VAL A 170 -6.39 -12.85 0.57
CA VAL A 170 -5.23 -12.89 -0.33
C VAL A 170 -4.98 -14.32 -0.80
N ALA A 171 -4.93 -15.29 0.12
CA ALA A 171 -4.68 -16.69 -0.23
C ALA A 171 -5.77 -17.28 -1.16
N ARG A 172 -7.06 -17.01 -0.89
CA ARG A 172 -8.18 -17.43 -1.75
C ARG A 172 -8.08 -16.85 -3.16
N HIS A 173 -7.54 -15.63 -3.31
CA HIS A 173 -7.31 -15.02 -4.62
C HIS A 173 -6.26 -15.78 -5.43
N PHE A 174 -5.15 -16.22 -4.80
CA PHE A 174 -4.17 -17.09 -5.46
C PHE A 174 -4.78 -18.42 -5.89
N LEU A 175 -5.49 -19.09 -4.99
CA LEU A 175 -6.11 -20.39 -5.28
C LEU A 175 -7.21 -20.32 -6.35
N ALA A 176 -7.91 -19.19 -6.45
CA ALA A 176 -8.94 -18.99 -7.48
C ALA A 176 -8.35 -18.84 -8.89
N LEU A 177 -7.16 -18.24 -9.02
CA LEU A 177 -6.48 -18.03 -10.30
C LEU A 177 -5.56 -19.20 -10.68
N GLU A 178 -4.99 -19.86 -9.68
CA GLU A 178 -4.04 -20.96 -9.86
C GLU A 178 -4.45 -22.16 -8.97
N PRO A 179 -5.50 -22.92 -9.34
CA PRO A 179 -6.01 -24.04 -8.55
C PRO A 179 -4.97 -25.14 -8.29
N GLN A 180 -3.96 -25.26 -9.15
CA GLN A 180 -2.84 -26.19 -8.98
C GLN A 180 -2.03 -25.93 -7.70
N LEU A 181 -2.06 -24.71 -7.14
CA LEU A 181 -1.41 -24.41 -5.87
C LEU A 181 -2.13 -25.05 -4.67
N ALA A 182 -3.38 -25.48 -4.83
CA ALA A 182 -4.18 -26.00 -3.71
C ALA A 182 -3.64 -27.30 -3.10
N SER A 183 -2.86 -28.10 -3.85
CA SER A 183 -2.22 -29.31 -3.32
C SER A 183 -1.01 -29.00 -2.42
N ASP A 184 -0.34 -27.88 -2.68
CA ASP A 184 0.97 -27.58 -2.11
C ASP A 184 0.89 -26.54 -0.98
N VAL A 185 -0.21 -25.79 -0.89
CA VAL A 185 -0.39 -24.67 0.05
C VAL A 185 -1.22 -25.07 1.27
N GLN A 186 -0.72 -24.71 2.46
CA GLN A 186 -1.43 -24.86 3.73
C GLN A 186 -2.01 -23.52 4.20
N LEU A 187 -3.34 -23.44 4.35
CA LEU A 187 -4.06 -22.23 4.81
C LEU A 187 -4.27 -22.15 6.34
N THR A 188 -3.85 -23.18 7.07
CA THR A 188 -3.89 -23.20 8.53
C THR A 188 -2.53 -22.82 9.08
N ALA A 189 -2.46 -21.77 9.90
CA ALA A 189 -1.23 -21.41 10.59
C ALA A 189 -0.78 -22.55 11.49
N ASP A 190 0.47 -22.95 11.34
CA ASP A 190 1.17 -23.82 12.28
C ASP A 190 1.70 -22.97 13.43
N TYR A 191 1.37 -23.28 14.68
CA TYR A 191 1.84 -22.53 15.86
C TYR A 191 2.88 -23.30 16.67
N THR A 192 3.44 -24.39 16.13
CA THR A 192 4.44 -25.19 16.82
C THR A 192 5.77 -24.45 16.93
N MET A 193 6.50 -24.71 18.03
CA MET A 193 7.82 -24.14 18.26
C MET A 193 8.84 -24.60 17.20
N GLN A 194 8.71 -25.84 16.70
CA GLN A 194 9.58 -26.34 15.64
C GLN A 194 9.43 -25.53 14.35
N SER A 195 8.18 -25.21 13.97
CA SER A 195 7.89 -24.40 12.79
C SER A 195 8.51 -23.02 12.90
N HIS A 196 8.36 -22.36 14.06
CA HIS A 196 8.98 -21.07 14.33
C HIS A 196 10.51 -21.11 14.20
N ALA A 197 11.17 -22.12 14.78
CA ALA A 197 12.62 -22.25 14.73
C ALA A 197 13.14 -22.46 13.30
N ALA A 198 12.35 -23.09 12.43
CA ALA A 198 12.70 -23.39 11.05
C ALA A 198 12.56 -22.19 10.09
N ASP A 199 11.89 -21.09 10.47
CA ASP A 199 11.56 -19.99 9.54
C ASP A 199 12.80 -19.36 8.90
N ARG A 200 13.85 -19.12 9.70
CA ARG A 200 15.09 -18.49 9.21
C ARG A 200 15.81 -19.42 8.22
N GLU A 201 15.86 -20.71 8.52
CA GLU A 201 16.45 -21.71 7.62
C GLU A 201 15.66 -21.83 6.32
N ARG A 202 14.32 -21.89 6.40
CA ARG A 202 13.43 -21.89 5.23
C ARG A 202 13.68 -20.67 4.35
N TYR A 203 13.72 -19.48 4.93
CA TYR A 203 14.02 -18.25 4.19
C TYR A 203 15.39 -18.30 3.51
N VAL A 204 16.43 -18.75 4.20
CA VAL A 204 17.77 -18.88 3.60
C VAL A 204 17.77 -19.88 2.45
N ASN A 205 17.10 -21.03 2.60
CA ASN A 205 17.02 -22.05 1.56
C ASN A 205 16.27 -21.54 0.32
N VAL A 206 15.12 -20.87 0.52
CA VAL A 206 14.36 -20.26 -0.57
C VAL A 206 15.18 -19.15 -1.24
N SER A 207 15.81 -18.28 -0.46
CA SER A 207 16.64 -17.18 -0.97
C SER A 207 17.86 -17.66 -1.74
N ARG A 208 18.50 -18.77 -1.34
CA ARG A 208 19.58 -19.40 -2.11
C ARG A 208 19.11 -20.00 -3.43
N SER A 209 17.85 -20.42 -3.50
CA SER A 209 17.23 -20.99 -4.69
C SER A 209 16.58 -19.95 -5.61
N LYS A 210 16.62 -18.65 -5.24
CA LYS A 210 16.12 -17.56 -6.08
C LYS A 210 16.88 -17.55 -7.40
N ARG A 211 16.15 -17.80 -8.48
CA ARG A 211 16.64 -17.71 -9.86
C ARG A 211 16.27 -16.34 -10.39
N ARG A 212 17.27 -15.59 -10.87
CA ARG A 212 17.01 -14.32 -11.57
C ARG A 212 16.14 -14.60 -12.77
N ARG A 213 15.17 -13.75 -13.06
CA ARG A 213 14.32 -13.86 -14.25
C ARG A 213 14.32 -12.55 -15.01
N ALA A 214 14.01 -12.60 -16.28
CA ALA A 214 13.85 -11.40 -17.09
C ALA A 214 12.66 -11.58 -18.03
N LYS A 215 11.87 -10.51 -18.17
CA LYS A 215 10.76 -10.45 -19.13
C LYS A 215 11.29 -9.90 -20.43
N ALA A 216 11.14 -10.63 -21.52
CA ALA A 216 11.44 -10.13 -22.84
C ALA A 216 10.57 -8.91 -23.17
N LEU A 217 11.19 -7.80 -23.54
CA LEU A 217 10.53 -6.59 -24.03
C LEU A 217 10.35 -6.61 -25.55
N LEU A 218 11.20 -7.39 -26.22
CA LEU A 218 11.30 -7.52 -27.67
C LEU A 218 11.42 -9.00 -28.05
N ASP A 219 11.18 -9.32 -29.32
CA ASP A 219 11.48 -10.62 -29.89
C ASP A 219 13.00 -10.71 -30.17
N PHE A 220 13.58 -11.88 -29.92
CA PHE A 220 14.97 -12.19 -30.27
C PHE A 220 15.01 -13.55 -30.97
N GLU A 221 15.33 -13.55 -32.25
CA GLU A 221 15.43 -14.77 -33.05
C GLU A 221 16.82 -15.39 -32.91
N ARG A 222 16.84 -16.67 -32.55
CA ARG A 222 18.07 -17.47 -32.51
C ARG A 222 18.61 -17.69 -33.92
N ARG A 223 19.87 -17.32 -34.15
CA ARG A 223 20.62 -17.59 -35.39
C ARG A 223 21.66 -18.68 -35.16
N ASP A 224 22.35 -18.64 -34.02
CA ASP A 224 23.43 -19.56 -33.69
C ASP A 224 23.07 -20.55 -32.55
N GLY A 225 23.86 -21.61 -32.43
CA GLY A 225 23.63 -22.71 -31.48
C GLY A 225 23.81 -22.32 -30.01
N ASP A 226 24.52 -21.24 -29.73
CA ASP A 226 24.80 -20.68 -28.42
C ASP A 226 23.83 -19.56 -28.01
N GLU A 227 23.01 -19.04 -28.92
CA GLU A 227 21.99 -18.02 -28.69
C GLU A 227 20.68 -18.59 -28.12
N LEU A 228 20.02 -17.84 -27.24
CA LEU A 228 18.70 -18.15 -26.69
C LEU A 228 17.62 -17.29 -27.34
N GLY A 229 16.85 -17.86 -28.26
CA GLY A 229 15.71 -17.17 -28.87
C GLY A 229 14.48 -17.11 -27.97
N PHE A 230 13.75 -15.98 -28.01
CA PHE A 230 12.53 -15.75 -27.22
C PHE A 230 11.60 -14.74 -27.90
N ARG A 231 10.34 -14.68 -27.46
CA ARG A 231 9.35 -13.69 -27.89
C ARG A 231 9.08 -12.65 -26.81
N LYS A 232 8.60 -11.49 -27.23
CA LYS A 232 8.13 -10.41 -26.36
C LYS A 232 7.12 -10.95 -25.35
N ASN A 233 7.33 -10.60 -24.09
CA ASN A 233 6.66 -11.07 -22.88
C ASN A 233 7.03 -12.46 -22.35
N ASP A 234 7.93 -13.19 -23.00
CA ASP A 234 8.46 -14.44 -22.43
C ASP A 234 9.23 -14.15 -21.14
N VAL A 235 9.20 -15.10 -20.22
CA VAL A 235 9.91 -15.03 -18.94
C VAL A 235 11.09 -15.98 -19.01
N ILE A 236 12.28 -15.41 -19.10
CA ILE A 236 13.55 -16.11 -19.22
C ILE A 236 14.16 -16.25 -17.83
N GLU A 237 14.68 -17.42 -17.49
CA GLU A 237 15.51 -17.60 -16.31
C GLU A 237 16.93 -17.10 -16.60
N VAL A 238 17.40 -16.08 -15.88
CA VAL A 238 18.76 -15.54 -16.01
C VAL A 238 19.71 -16.36 -15.15
N ILE A 239 20.63 -17.07 -15.80
CA ILE A 239 21.65 -17.91 -15.16
C ILE A 239 22.92 -17.09 -14.86
N SER A 240 23.28 -16.15 -15.73
CA SER A 240 24.43 -15.28 -15.52
C SER A 240 24.23 -13.93 -16.19
N SER A 241 24.51 -12.85 -15.46
CA SER A 241 24.52 -11.47 -15.96
C SER A 241 25.87 -10.79 -15.76
N ARG A 242 26.97 -11.58 -15.75
CA ARG A 242 28.32 -11.05 -15.48
C ARG A 242 28.77 -10.02 -16.51
N ASP A 243 28.23 -10.08 -17.72
CA ASP A 243 28.46 -9.12 -18.79
C ASP A 243 27.25 -8.16 -18.89
N GLU A 244 27.53 -6.87 -19.02
CA GLU A 244 26.51 -5.81 -19.06
C GLU A 244 25.65 -5.85 -20.33
N HIS A 245 26.16 -6.45 -21.41
CA HIS A 245 25.50 -6.48 -22.72
C HIS A 245 24.94 -7.86 -23.06
N CYS A 246 25.53 -8.92 -22.53
CA CYS A 246 25.25 -10.31 -22.91
C CYS A 246 24.96 -11.19 -21.69
N TRP A 247 23.72 -11.65 -21.54
CA TRP A 247 23.32 -12.49 -20.41
C TRP A 247 23.12 -13.93 -20.86
N ILE A 248 23.37 -14.89 -19.97
CA ILE A 248 23.07 -16.30 -20.20
C ILE A 248 21.78 -16.62 -19.47
N GLY A 249 20.84 -17.28 -20.15
CA GLY A 249 19.62 -17.74 -19.53
C GLY A 249 19.07 -19.02 -20.10
N GLU A 250 17.93 -19.43 -19.57
CA GLU A 250 17.21 -20.63 -19.94
C GLU A 250 15.73 -20.34 -20.15
N LEU A 251 15.18 -20.87 -21.24
CA LEU A 251 13.77 -20.78 -21.59
C LEU A 251 13.34 -22.12 -22.20
N ASN A 252 12.29 -22.75 -21.65
CA ASN A 252 11.76 -24.04 -22.12
C ASN A 252 12.82 -25.17 -22.21
N GLY A 253 13.79 -25.18 -21.28
CA GLY A 253 14.89 -26.15 -21.26
C GLY A 253 16.00 -25.90 -22.29
N LEU A 254 15.90 -24.83 -23.08
CA LEU A 254 16.97 -24.35 -23.94
C LEU A 254 17.78 -23.30 -23.20
N ARG A 255 19.11 -23.44 -23.20
CA ARG A 255 20.04 -22.51 -22.58
C ARG A 255 20.92 -21.86 -23.64
N GLY A 256 21.13 -20.56 -23.52
CA GLY A 256 21.96 -19.78 -24.43
C GLY A 256 22.14 -18.35 -23.95
N TRP A 257 22.92 -17.58 -24.70
CA TRP A 257 23.12 -16.16 -24.44
C TRP A 257 22.08 -15.30 -25.15
N PHE A 258 21.81 -14.12 -24.60
CA PHE A 258 20.94 -13.13 -25.22
C PHE A 258 21.31 -11.68 -24.83
N PRO A 259 20.91 -10.67 -25.63
CA PRO A 259 21.19 -9.28 -25.31
C PRO A 259 20.41 -8.75 -24.10
N ALA A 260 21.10 -8.21 -23.10
CA ALA A 260 20.49 -7.69 -21.87
C ALA A 260 19.46 -6.57 -22.14
N ARG A 261 19.67 -5.75 -23.19
CA ARG A 261 18.78 -4.62 -23.55
C ARG A 261 17.39 -5.07 -24.04
N PHE A 262 17.23 -6.34 -24.42
CA PHE A 262 16.00 -6.87 -24.99
C PHE A 262 15.06 -7.40 -23.90
N VAL A 263 15.53 -7.42 -22.66
CA VAL A 263 14.79 -7.92 -21.52
C VAL A 263 14.73 -6.87 -20.42
N LYS A 264 13.69 -6.94 -19.61
CA LYS A 264 13.58 -6.22 -18.34
C LYS A 264 13.77 -7.24 -17.24
N LEU A 265 14.80 -7.07 -16.40
CA LEU A 265 14.98 -7.92 -15.22
C LEU A 265 13.66 -7.92 -14.42
N LEU A 266 13.14 -9.11 -14.16
CA LEU A 266 12.11 -9.33 -13.16
C LEU A 266 12.90 -9.60 -11.88
N ASP A 267 12.76 -8.75 -10.87
CA ASP A 267 13.59 -8.84 -9.65
C ASP A 267 13.73 -10.28 -9.12
N GLU A 268 14.83 -10.50 -8.40
CA GLU A 268 15.20 -11.72 -7.68
C GLU A 268 14.12 -12.15 -6.68
N LYS A 269 13.06 -12.77 -7.19
CA LYS A 269 11.85 -13.06 -6.43
C LYS A 269 11.80 -14.53 -6.06
N GLY A 270 11.54 -14.76 -4.77
CA GLY A 270 11.27 -16.07 -4.19
C GLY A 270 10.01 -16.70 -4.79
N VAL A 271 9.90 -18.01 -4.57
CA VAL A 271 8.85 -18.94 -5.05
C VAL A 271 8.62 -18.86 -6.58
N LYS A 272 8.04 -19.93 -7.16
CA LYS A 272 7.67 -19.94 -8.58
C LYS A 272 6.80 -18.72 -8.89
N TYR A 273 7.04 -18.06 -10.03
CA TYR A 273 6.29 -16.88 -10.44
C TYR A 273 4.80 -17.23 -10.47
N SER A 274 3.98 -16.39 -9.85
CA SER A 274 2.53 -16.53 -9.85
C SER A 274 1.90 -15.29 -10.48
N ARG A 275 1.03 -15.51 -11.46
CA ARG A 275 0.28 -14.43 -12.13
C ARG A 275 -0.73 -13.79 -11.19
N ALA A 276 -1.13 -14.51 -10.15
CA ALA A 276 -2.06 -14.03 -9.14
C ALA A 276 -1.46 -12.98 -8.20
N GLY A 277 -0.14 -13.00 -8.00
CA GLY A 277 0.60 -12.08 -7.14
C GLY A 277 1.24 -10.88 -7.87
N ASP A 278 1.14 -10.85 -9.20
CA ASP A 278 1.73 -9.81 -10.04
C ASP A 278 0.72 -8.69 -10.29
N ASP A 279 0.98 -7.50 -9.76
CA ASP A 279 0.06 -6.36 -9.89
C ASP A 279 0.06 -5.72 -11.29
N SER A 280 1.07 -6.01 -12.11
CA SER A 280 1.06 -5.62 -13.53
C SER A 280 0.16 -6.51 -14.39
N VAL A 281 -0.18 -7.71 -13.89
CA VAL A 281 -1.11 -8.64 -14.55
C VAL A 281 -2.50 -8.56 -13.91
N THR A 282 -2.55 -8.50 -12.58
CA THR A 282 -3.78 -8.56 -11.81
C THR A 282 -3.81 -7.46 -10.74
N GLU A 283 -4.46 -6.33 -11.04
CA GLU A 283 -4.60 -5.20 -10.10
C GLU A 283 -5.26 -5.59 -8.76
N LYS A 284 -6.09 -6.64 -8.77
CA LYS A 284 -6.76 -7.16 -7.57
C LYS A 284 -5.77 -7.58 -6.47
N ALA A 285 -4.58 -8.06 -6.83
CA ALA A 285 -3.53 -8.41 -5.87
C ALA A 285 -3.08 -7.19 -5.07
N ALA A 286 -2.79 -6.08 -5.76
CA ALA A 286 -2.44 -4.81 -5.13
C ALA A 286 -3.58 -4.28 -4.25
N HIS A 287 -4.84 -4.39 -4.71
CA HIS A 287 -5.99 -3.96 -3.92
C HIS A 287 -6.20 -4.77 -2.64
N LEU A 288 -6.05 -6.10 -2.69
CA LEU A 288 -6.17 -6.95 -1.50
C LEU A 288 -5.05 -6.66 -0.50
N VAL A 289 -3.81 -6.55 -0.96
CA VAL A 289 -2.66 -6.29 -0.09
C VAL A 289 -2.75 -4.89 0.52
N ARG A 290 -2.95 -3.85 -0.29
CA ARG A 290 -2.95 -2.45 0.18
C ARG A 290 -4.24 -2.04 0.87
N GLY A 291 -5.37 -2.56 0.41
CA GLY A 291 -6.70 -2.17 0.88
C GLY A 291 -7.28 -3.06 1.98
N VAL A 292 -6.81 -4.30 2.13
CA VAL A 292 -7.35 -5.26 3.12
C VAL A 292 -6.28 -5.70 4.11
N LEU A 293 -5.18 -6.28 3.62
CA LEU A 293 -4.11 -6.79 4.49
C LEU A 293 -3.40 -5.67 5.26
N ALA A 294 -3.00 -4.60 4.58
CA ALA A 294 -2.22 -3.54 5.20
C ALA A 294 -2.99 -2.78 6.30
N PRO A 295 -4.28 -2.41 6.15
CA PRO A 295 -5.06 -1.85 7.25
C PRO A 295 -5.20 -2.80 8.43
N ALA A 296 -5.44 -4.09 8.19
CA ALA A 296 -5.55 -5.09 9.26
C ALA A 296 -4.22 -5.24 10.02
N PHE A 297 -3.09 -5.28 9.31
CA PHE A 297 -1.77 -5.33 9.93
C PHE A 297 -1.40 -4.02 10.64
N LYS A 298 -1.78 -2.86 10.09
CA LYS A 298 -1.64 -1.56 10.77
C LYS A 298 -2.39 -1.54 12.10
N ARG A 299 -3.59 -2.13 12.19
CA ARG A 299 -4.34 -2.23 13.47
C ARG A 299 -3.60 -3.04 14.52
N VAL A 300 -2.90 -4.10 14.12
CA VAL A 300 -2.00 -4.85 15.02
C VAL A 300 -0.87 -3.96 15.52
N LEU A 301 -0.19 -3.24 14.62
CA LEU A 301 0.90 -2.33 14.97
C LEU A 301 0.42 -1.11 15.79
N LEU A 302 -0.83 -0.69 15.67
CA LEU A 302 -1.37 0.40 16.50
C LEU A 302 -1.81 -0.06 17.89
N HIS A 303 -1.99 -1.37 18.09
CA HIS A 303 -2.50 -1.89 19.34
C HIS A 303 -1.49 -1.70 20.47
N GLY A 304 -1.78 -0.74 21.36
CA GLY A 304 -0.95 -0.45 22.53
C GLY A 304 0.29 0.38 22.25
N ILE A 305 0.32 1.11 21.13
CA ILE A 305 1.32 2.16 20.92
C ILE A 305 1.15 3.26 21.98
N LYS A 306 2.26 3.68 22.58
CA LYS A 306 2.31 4.77 23.55
C LYS A 306 2.10 6.09 22.80
N LYS A 307 1.15 6.90 23.24
CA LYS A 307 1.01 8.25 22.72
C LYS A 307 2.07 9.13 23.39
N PRO A 308 2.80 9.95 22.60
CA PRO A 308 3.67 10.93 23.20
C PRO A 308 2.85 11.90 24.06
N SER A 309 3.45 12.47 25.11
CA SER A 309 2.84 13.55 25.90
C SER A 309 2.49 14.71 24.96
N PHE A 310 1.48 15.53 25.32
CA PHE A 310 0.79 16.56 24.52
C PHE A 310 1.66 17.54 23.68
N LEU A 311 2.98 17.51 23.79
CA LEU A 311 3.96 18.32 23.07
C LEU A 311 4.84 17.54 22.06
N ASP A 312 4.82 16.21 22.09
CA ASP A 312 5.63 15.37 21.20
C ASP A 312 4.80 14.89 20.00
N GLY A 313 5.43 14.87 18.82
CA GLY A 313 4.83 14.85 17.49
C GLY A 313 3.98 13.62 17.09
N PRO A 314 3.91 13.29 15.79
CA PRO A 314 2.94 12.33 15.27
C PRO A 314 3.15 10.91 15.84
N CYS A 315 2.06 10.26 16.27
CA CYS A 315 2.08 8.87 16.72
C CYS A 315 1.73 7.94 15.55
N HIS A 316 2.73 7.30 14.95
CA HIS A 316 2.54 6.38 13.82
C HIS A 316 3.50 5.18 13.89
N PRO A 317 3.08 3.96 13.52
CA PRO A 317 3.94 2.77 13.54
C PRO A 317 5.21 2.88 12.69
N TRP A 318 5.19 3.71 11.64
CA TRP A 318 6.34 3.94 10.77
C TRP A 318 7.57 4.45 11.53
N LEU A 319 7.39 5.37 12.49
CA LEU A 319 8.52 5.90 13.29
C LEU A 319 9.18 4.82 14.13
N PHE A 320 8.36 3.94 14.73
CA PHE A 320 8.85 2.77 15.45
C PHE A 320 9.65 1.84 14.54
N ILE A 321 9.14 1.58 13.32
CA ILE A 321 9.81 0.70 12.34
C ILE A 321 11.17 1.30 11.90
N GLU A 322 11.22 2.61 11.66
CA GLU A 322 12.47 3.31 11.32
C GLU A 322 13.52 3.21 12.43
N GLU A 323 13.11 3.45 13.68
CA GLU A 323 14.01 3.37 14.83
C GLU A 323 14.49 1.93 15.07
N ALA A 324 13.56 0.96 15.08
CA ALA A 324 13.89 -0.45 15.33
C ALA A 324 14.79 -1.04 14.23
N SER A 325 14.47 -0.80 12.95
CA SER A 325 15.30 -1.32 11.84
C SER A 325 16.71 -0.72 11.82
N SER A 326 16.88 0.53 12.24
CA SER A 326 18.19 1.17 12.36
C SER A 326 18.99 0.59 13.53
N ARG A 327 18.34 0.36 14.66
CA ARG A 327 18.97 -0.17 15.89
C ARG A 327 19.49 -1.59 15.71
N GLU A 328 18.77 -2.45 15.00
CA GLU A 328 19.18 -3.85 14.77
C GLU A 328 20.47 -3.97 13.94
N VAL A 329 20.73 -3.02 13.04
CA VAL A 329 21.92 -3.01 12.17
C VAL A 329 23.08 -2.20 12.79
N GLU A 330 22.84 -1.47 13.88
CA GLU A 330 23.82 -0.54 14.49
C GLU A 330 25.13 -1.24 14.92
N LYS A 331 25.04 -2.49 15.40
CA LYS A 331 26.21 -3.27 15.85
C LYS A 331 27.19 -3.59 14.72
N ASP A 332 26.68 -3.75 13.50
CA ASP A 332 27.44 -4.07 12.29
C ASP A 332 27.37 -2.94 11.26
N PHE A 333 27.04 -1.71 11.68
CA PHE A 333 26.66 -0.61 10.80
C PHE A 333 27.71 -0.32 9.74
N ASN A 334 28.99 -0.25 10.12
CA ASN A 334 30.06 0.02 9.16
C ASN A 334 30.17 -1.08 8.09
N SER A 335 30.01 -2.35 8.46
CA SER A 335 30.08 -3.46 7.49
C SER A 335 28.84 -3.52 6.60
N VAL A 336 27.65 -3.27 7.15
CA VAL A 336 26.38 -3.36 6.42
C VAL A 336 26.17 -2.12 5.55
N TYR A 337 26.40 -0.93 6.09
CA TYR A 337 26.29 0.34 5.37
C TYR A 337 27.32 0.43 4.24
N SER A 338 28.60 0.13 4.50
CA SER A 338 29.61 0.11 3.43
C SER A 338 29.21 -0.88 2.33
N ARG A 339 28.70 -2.07 2.67
CA ARG A 339 28.25 -3.04 1.68
C ARG A 339 27.03 -2.57 0.90
N LEU A 340 25.98 -2.07 1.56
CA LEU A 340 24.77 -1.58 0.91
C LEU A 340 25.05 -0.37 0.00
N VAL A 341 25.90 0.55 0.45
CA VAL A 341 26.33 1.73 -0.34
C VAL A 341 27.22 1.31 -1.50
N LEU A 342 28.18 0.40 -1.30
CA LEU A 342 29.04 -0.09 -2.37
C LEU A 342 28.23 -0.86 -3.42
N CYS A 343 27.36 -1.78 -3.00
CA CYS A 343 26.48 -2.52 -3.91
C CYS A 343 25.60 -1.58 -4.74
N LYS A 344 25.01 -0.54 -4.12
CA LYS A 344 24.20 0.45 -4.83
C LYS A 344 25.03 1.34 -5.76
N THR A 345 26.19 1.80 -5.31
CA THR A 345 27.04 2.75 -6.05
C THR A 345 27.71 2.09 -7.25
N TYR A 346 28.24 0.89 -7.05
CA TYR A 346 29.02 0.17 -8.05
C TYR A 346 28.22 -0.87 -8.83
N ARG A 347 26.91 -1.00 -8.56
CA ARG A 347 26.07 -2.09 -9.08
C ARG A 347 26.77 -3.45 -8.95
N LEU A 348 27.44 -3.66 -7.81
CA LEU A 348 28.05 -4.94 -7.50
C LEU A 348 26.89 -5.90 -7.27
N ASP A 349 26.49 -6.56 -8.35
CA ASP A 349 25.51 -7.64 -8.35
C ASP A 349 25.81 -8.52 -7.14
N GLU A 350 24.81 -8.66 -6.27
CA GLU A 350 24.94 -9.22 -4.93
C GLU A 350 25.67 -10.56 -5.00
N ASP A 351 26.93 -10.59 -4.53
CA ASP A 351 27.84 -11.74 -4.59
C ASP A 351 27.30 -12.93 -3.77
N GLY A 352 26.25 -13.61 -4.25
CA GLY A 352 25.68 -14.86 -3.73
C GLY A 352 25.29 -14.88 -2.24
N LYS A 353 25.45 -13.77 -1.51
CA LYS A 353 25.25 -13.70 -0.07
C LYS A 353 23.83 -13.26 0.20
N VAL A 354 23.00 -14.24 0.59
CA VAL A 354 21.64 -14.01 1.08
C VAL A 354 21.68 -13.00 2.23
N LEU A 355 21.02 -11.85 2.03
CA LEU A 355 20.81 -10.85 3.07
C LEU A 355 20.02 -11.44 4.22
N THR A 356 20.41 -11.11 5.44
CA THR A 356 19.60 -11.49 6.60
C THR A 356 18.30 -10.67 6.62
N PRO A 357 17.23 -11.17 7.27
CA PRO A 357 15.98 -10.41 7.39
C PRO A 357 16.16 -9.01 7.99
N GLU A 358 17.11 -8.85 8.92
CA GLU A 358 17.46 -7.57 9.55
C GLU A 358 18.07 -6.58 8.54
N GLU A 359 19.09 -7.02 7.79
CA GLU A 359 19.76 -6.21 6.77
C GLU A 359 18.80 -5.83 5.66
N LEU A 360 17.94 -6.77 5.24
CA LEU A 360 16.95 -6.56 4.20
C LEU A 360 15.86 -5.56 4.65
N LEU A 361 15.35 -5.70 5.87
CA LEU A 361 14.38 -4.76 6.45
C LEU A 361 14.96 -3.34 6.46
N TYR A 362 16.18 -3.16 6.98
CA TYR A 362 16.86 -1.86 7.01
C TYR A 362 17.01 -1.28 5.60
N ARG A 363 17.49 -2.07 4.63
CA ARG A 363 17.62 -1.64 3.23
C ARG A 363 16.28 -1.17 2.65
N CYS A 364 15.20 -1.93 2.87
CA CYS A 364 13.87 -1.58 2.38
C CYS A 364 13.36 -0.28 3.01
N VAL A 365 13.52 -0.09 4.32
CA VAL A 365 13.12 1.14 5.02
C VAL A 365 13.89 2.35 4.47
N GLN A 366 15.21 2.25 4.29
CA GLN A 366 16.02 3.33 3.72
C GLN A 366 15.63 3.64 2.27
N ALA A 367 15.35 2.61 1.47
CA ALA A 367 14.89 2.79 0.09
C ALA A 367 13.53 3.50 0.02
N ILE A 368 12.58 3.11 0.89
CA ILE A 368 11.27 3.73 1.00
C ILE A 368 11.41 5.19 1.41
N ASN A 369 12.19 5.49 2.46
CA ASN A 369 12.41 6.87 2.88
C ASN A 369 12.95 7.73 1.74
N LEU A 370 13.99 7.26 1.06
CA LEU A 370 14.54 7.98 -0.08
C LEU A 370 13.49 8.23 -1.20
N SER A 371 12.71 7.22 -1.60
CA SER A 371 11.77 7.40 -2.71
C SER A 371 10.50 8.17 -2.31
N HIS A 372 9.94 7.87 -1.13
CA HIS A 372 8.66 8.39 -0.67
C HIS A 372 8.77 9.78 -0.07
N ASP A 373 9.89 10.13 0.60
CA ASP A 373 10.11 11.50 1.09
C ASP A 373 10.30 12.47 -0.06
N ASN A 374 11.03 12.05 -1.11
CA ASN A 374 11.16 12.82 -2.35
C ASN A 374 9.81 13.06 -3.05
N ALA A 375 8.84 12.16 -2.84
CA ALA A 375 7.49 12.28 -3.37
C ALA A 375 6.50 12.92 -2.38
N HIS A 376 6.96 13.38 -1.21
CA HIS A 376 6.14 13.90 -0.12
C HIS A 376 4.99 12.96 0.31
N ALA A 377 5.22 11.64 0.22
CA ALA A 377 4.21 10.65 0.53
C ALA A 377 4.00 10.50 2.05
N GLN A 378 2.75 10.22 2.45
CA GLN A 378 2.37 10.05 3.85
C GLN A 378 2.94 8.74 4.43
N MET A 379 3.11 8.69 5.76
CA MET A 379 3.64 7.52 6.47
C MET A 379 2.82 6.24 6.25
N ASP A 380 1.53 6.40 5.99
CA ASP A 380 0.63 5.29 5.63
C ASP A 380 0.98 4.66 4.29
N VAL A 381 1.41 5.48 3.31
CA VAL A 381 1.88 5.00 2.01
C VAL A 381 3.19 4.24 2.21
N LYS A 382 4.12 4.80 2.99
CA LYS A 382 5.38 4.13 3.34
C LYS A 382 5.16 2.76 3.98
N LEU A 383 4.24 2.67 4.95
CA LEU A 383 3.89 1.42 5.62
C LEU A 383 3.32 0.39 4.65
N ARG A 384 2.39 0.78 3.78
CA ARG A 384 1.84 -0.11 2.75
C ARG A 384 2.91 -0.60 1.79
N THR A 385 3.80 0.28 1.35
CA THR A 385 4.94 -0.08 0.50
C THR A 385 5.85 -1.09 1.18
N LEU A 386 6.17 -0.90 2.46
CA LEU A 386 6.98 -1.86 3.21
C LEU A 386 6.31 -3.24 3.29
N ILE A 387 5.00 -3.30 3.54
CA ILE A 387 4.26 -4.57 3.55
C ILE A 387 4.37 -5.25 2.18
N CYS A 388 4.25 -4.51 1.08
CA CYS A 388 4.39 -5.05 -0.26
C CYS A 388 5.80 -5.57 -0.55
N MET A 389 6.84 -4.82 -0.14
CA MET A 389 8.22 -5.28 -0.24
C MET A 389 8.47 -6.54 0.61
N GLY A 390 7.92 -6.60 1.82
CA GLY A 390 8.04 -7.77 2.69
C GLY A 390 7.34 -9.00 2.13
N LEU A 391 6.26 -8.85 1.36
CA LEU A 391 5.61 -9.93 0.64
C LEU A 391 6.40 -10.37 -0.59
N ASN A 392 6.93 -9.43 -1.38
CA ASN A 392 7.80 -9.73 -2.52
C ASN A 392 9.07 -10.50 -2.11
N GLU A 393 9.58 -10.20 -0.92
CA GLU A 393 10.75 -10.86 -0.33
C GLU A 393 10.41 -12.08 0.54
N GLU A 394 9.12 -12.41 0.68
CA GLU A 394 8.60 -13.50 1.53
C GLU A 394 9.04 -13.39 3.01
N ALA A 395 9.46 -12.20 3.43
CA ALA A 395 10.11 -11.94 4.71
C ALA A 395 9.21 -11.16 5.69
N LEU A 396 7.97 -10.81 5.33
CA LEU A 396 7.10 -9.98 6.18
C LEU A 396 6.92 -10.52 7.61
N HIS A 397 6.76 -11.84 7.76
CA HIS A 397 6.65 -12.50 9.06
C HIS A 397 7.97 -12.47 9.86
N LEU A 398 9.11 -12.57 9.19
CA LEU A 398 10.44 -12.42 9.79
C LEU A 398 10.72 -10.98 10.18
N TRP A 399 10.27 -10.00 9.39
CA TRP A 399 10.41 -8.59 9.73
C TRP A 399 9.61 -8.24 10.99
N LEU A 400 8.43 -8.84 11.19
CA LEU A 400 7.71 -8.70 12.46
C LEU A 400 8.54 -9.23 13.65
N GLU A 401 9.18 -10.39 13.49
CA GLU A 401 10.08 -10.94 14.52
C GLU A 401 11.25 -10.02 14.82
N VAL A 402 11.92 -9.48 13.78
CA VAL A 402 13.02 -8.52 13.92
C VAL A 402 12.57 -7.29 14.71
N LEU A 403 11.42 -6.71 14.33
CA LEU A 403 10.86 -5.54 15.02
C LEU A 403 10.53 -5.83 16.48
N CYS A 404 9.94 -7.00 16.79
CA CYS A 404 9.55 -7.38 18.14
C CYS A 404 10.75 -7.81 19.01
N SER A 405 11.86 -8.22 18.38
CA SER A 405 13.10 -8.60 19.06
C SER A 405 13.90 -7.40 19.56
N CYS A 406 13.63 -6.20 19.05
CA CYS A 406 14.28 -4.95 19.47
C CYS A 406 13.72 -4.45 20.81
N VAL A 407 13.94 -5.19 21.90
CA VAL A 407 13.26 -5.01 23.20
C VAL A 407 13.31 -3.57 23.72
N ASP A 408 14.48 -2.91 23.64
CA ASP A 408 14.65 -1.53 24.12
C ASP A 408 13.72 -0.55 23.39
N VAL A 409 13.62 -0.67 22.07
CA VAL A 409 12.78 0.18 21.23
C VAL A 409 11.31 -0.20 21.40
N VAL A 410 10.98 -1.48 21.48
CA VAL A 410 9.61 -1.94 21.74
C VAL A 410 9.09 -1.40 23.07
N GLN A 411 9.89 -1.48 24.14
CA GLN A 411 9.50 -0.97 25.45
C GLN A 411 9.36 0.56 25.47
N LYS A 412 10.13 1.28 24.65
CA LYS A 412 9.97 2.72 24.45
C LYS A 412 8.63 3.07 23.79
N TRP A 413 8.23 2.32 22.75
CA TRP A 413 7.09 2.66 21.90
C TRP A 413 5.76 2.00 22.29
N TYR A 414 5.78 0.88 23.02
CA TYR A 414 4.58 0.08 23.28
C TYR A 414 4.35 -0.23 24.75
N HIS A 415 3.08 -0.26 25.16
CA HIS A 415 2.67 -0.77 26.46
C HIS A 415 2.85 -2.29 26.54
N PRO A 416 3.11 -2.88 27.74
CA PRO A 416 3.31 -4.32 27.91
C PRO A 416 2.14 -5.20 27.47
N TRP A 417 0.91 -4.68 27.46
CA TRP A 417 -0.30 -5.38 27.01
C TRP A 417 -0.51 -5.32 25.48
N SER A 418 0.37 -4.63 24.74
CA SER A 418 0.34 -4.58 23.27
C SER A 418 0.66 -5.94 22.64
N PHE A 419 0.38 -6.11 21.34
CA PHE A 419 0.84 -7.31 20.64
C PHE A 419 2.36 -7.34 20.47
N ILE A 420 2.97 -6.17 20.23
CA ILE A 420 4.40 -6.03 19.93
C ILE A 420 5.28 -6.26 21.17
N ASN A 421 4.83 -5.83 22.35
CA ASN A 421 5.54 -5.98 23.63
C ASN A 421 5.03 -7.17 24.47
N SER A 422 4.33 -8.12 23.86
CA SER A 422 3.89 -9.36 24.51
C SER A 422 4.17 -10.56 23.60
N PRO A 423 4.13 -11.82 24.10
CA PRO A 423 4.28 -13.00 23.25
C PRO A 423 3.23 -13.13 22.13
N GLY A 424 2.19 -12.27 22.10
CA GLY A 424 1.14 -12.28 21.08
C GLY A 424 1.66 -12.05 19.65
N TRP A 425 2.80 -11.36 19.46
CA TRP A 425 3.40 -11.21 18.13
C TRP A 425 3.78 -12.55 17.49
N VAL A 426 4.05 -13.60 18.28
CA VAL A 426 4.36 -14.94 17.76
C VAL A 426 3.16 -15.53 17.02
N GLN A 427 1.96 -15.31 17.54
CA GLN A 427 0.73 -15.75 16.88
C GLN A 427 0.54 -15.02 15.55
N ILE A 428 0.73 -13.69 15.54
CA ILE A 428 0.64 -12.85 14.35
C ILE A 428 1.68 -13.27 13.30
N LYS A 429 2.91 -13.56 13.73
CA LYS A 429 3.98 -14.08 12.87
C LYS A 429 3.54 -15.37 12.16
N CYS A 430 2.96 -16.31 12.90
CA CYS A 430 2.50 -17.59 12.34
C CYS A 430 1.38 -17.40 11.31
N GLU A 431 0.47 -16.44 11.53
CA GLU A 431 -0.56 -16.08 10.55
C GLU A 431 0.06 -15.49 9.27
N LEU A 432 0.95 -14.49 9.42
CA LEU A 432 1.61 -13.85 8.28
C LEU A 432 2.47 -14.81 7.47
N ARG A 433 3.06 -15.83 8.12
CA ARG A 433 3.86 -16.88 7.45
C ARG A 433 3.08 -17.64 6.39
N ILE A 434 1.74 -17.73 6.48
CA ILE A 434 0.94 -18.35 5.43
C ILE A 434 1.22 -17.70 4.07
N LEU A 435 1.46 -16.37 4.06
CA LEU A 435 1.70 -15.62 2.83
C LEU A 435 3.06 -15.88 2.19
N SER A 436 4.05 -16.42 2.92
CA SER A 436 5.37 -16.73 2.33
C SER A 436 5.34 -17.93 1.37
N GLN A 437 4.20 -18.63 1.27
CA GLN A 437 3.99 -19.71 0.30
C GLN A 437 3.62 -19.17 -1.10
N PHE A 438 3.32 -17.88 -1.23
CA PHE A 438 2.85 -17.27 -2.47
C PHE A 438 3.90 -16.31 -3.06
N GLY A 439 4.14 -16.39 -4.36
CA GLY A 439 5.05 -15.49 -5.07
C GLY A 439 4.39 -14.15 -5.41
N PHE A 440 4.81 -13.07 -4.74
CA PHE A 440 4.32 -11.71 -4.99
C PHE A 440 5.25 -10.93 -5.94
N ASN A 441 4.65 -10.09 -6.78
CA ASN A 441 5.33 -9.11 -7.61
C ASN A 441 4.54 -7.79 -7.58
N LEU A 442 4.66 -7.08 -6.46
CA LEU A 442 3.97 -5.83 -6.19
C LEU A 442 4.89 -4.63 -6.42
N ASN A 443 4.48 -3.66 -7.22
CA ASN A 443 5.20 -2.43 -7.48
C ASN A 443 5.31 -1.56 -6.21
N PRO A 444 6.53 -1.24 -5.72
CA PRO A 444 6.72 -0.35 -4.57
C PRO A 444 6.27 1.09 -4.83
N ASP A 445 6.33 1.55 -6.08
CA ASP A 445 6.01 2.93 -6.47
C ASP A 445 4.53 3.09 -6.85
N TRP A 446 3.68 2.08 -6.61
CA TRP A 446 2.27 2.06 -7.05
C TRP A 446 1.44 3.28 -6.61
N GLU A 447 1.65 3.75 -5.38
CA GLU A 447 0.92 4.87 -4.78
C GLU A 447 1.67 6.21 -4.89
N LEU A 448 2.84 6.21 -5.54
CA LEU A 448 3.60 7.44 -5.78
C LEU A 448 3.10 8.14 -7.05
N PRO A 449 3.20 9.48 -7.12
CA PRO A 449 2.91 10.20 -8.35
C PRO A 449 3.80 9.68 -9.48
N LEU A 450 3.20 9.50 -10.67
CA LEU A 450 3.94 9.12 -11.87
C LEU A 450 5.11 10.09 -12.06
N LYS A 451 6.34 9.57 -12.06
CA LYS A 451 7.52 10.34 -12.45
C LYS A 451 7.25 10.87 -13.86
N LYS A 452 7.09 12.18 -14.04
CA LYS A 452 7.20 12.79 -15.37
C LYS A 452 8.56 12.38 -15.89
N ASP A 453 8.62 11.67 -17.01
CA ASP A 453 9.87 11.18 -17.58
C ASP A 453 10.89 12.31 -17.69
N THR A 454 11.85 12.35 -16.78
CA THR A 454 13.11 13.08 -16.94
C THR A 454 14.07 12.30 -17.85
N GLN A 455 13.55 11.46 -18.75
CA GLN A 455 14.34 10.67 -19.70
C GLN A 455 14.62 11.38 -21.03
N ASN A 456 14.23 12.65 -21.20
CA ASN A 456 14.61 13.46 -22.37
C ASN A 456 15.19 14.83 -21.99
N GLN A 457 15.93 14.94 -20.88
CA GLN A 457 16.88 16.04 -20.75
C GLN A 457 18.26 15.53 -21.17
N PRO A 458 18.84 16.02 -22.28
CA PRO A 458 20.23 15.72 -22.58
C PRO A 458 21.09 16.15 -21.37
N LEU A 459 22.09 15.34 -21.05
CA LEU A 459 23.12 15.68 -20.04
C LEU A 459 23.48 17.16 -20.19
N LYS A 460 23.39 17.94 -19.09
CA LYS A 460 23.78 19.36 -19.08
C LYS A 460 25.12 19.50 -19.82
N GLU A 461 25.20 20.42 -20.79
CA GLU A 461 26.36 20.58 -21.67
C GLU A 461 27.71 20.62 -20.92
N GLY A 462 27.73 21.21 -19.71
CA GLY A 462 28.94 21.24 -18.87
C GLY A 462 29.46 19.88 -18.40
N VAL A 463 28.61 18.85 -18.27
CA VAL A 463 29.03 17.48 -17.92
C VAL A 463 29.60 16.78 -19.15
N ARG A 464 29.03 17.05 -20.33
CA ARG A 464 29.50 16.51 -21.61
C ARG A 464 30.89 17.08 -21.96
N ASP A 465 31.08 18.39 -21.79
CA ASP A 465 32.38 19.05 -21.99
C ASP A 465 33.45 18.56 -21.01
N MET A 466 33.07 18.28 -19.76
CA MET A 466 34.03 17.75 -18.78
C MET A 466 34.49 16.32 -19.13
N LEU A 467 33.57 15.47 -19.61
CA LEU A 467 33.89 14.10 -19.99
C LEU A 467 34.72 14.01 -21.28
N VAL A 468 34.50 14.93 -22.23
CA VAL A 468 35.30 15.05 -23.46
C VAL A 468 36.70 15.59 -23.16
N LYS A 469 36.82 16.60 -22.29
CA LYS A 469 38.10 17.24 -21.95
C LYS A 469 39.06 16.33 -21.17
N HIS A 470 38.54 15.31 -20.49
CA HIS A 470 39.33 14.34 -19.74
C HIS A 470 39.52 12.99 -20.45
N HIS A 471 39.20 12.88 -21.75
CA HIS A 471 39.41 11.68 -22.58
C HIS A 471 38.88 10.36 -21.99
N LEU A 472 37.79 10.41 -21.20
CA LEU A 472 37.26 9.20 -20.55
C LEU A 472 36.37 8.34 -21.47
N PHE A 473 35.96 8.86 -22.64
CA PHE A 473 35.29 8.09 -23.70
C PHE A 473 35.56 8.70 -25.08
N SER A 474 35.97 7.88 -26.05
CA SER A 474 35.92 8.20 -27.49
C SER A 474 34.67 7.54 -28.09
N TRP A 475 33.68 8.34 -28.47
CA TRP A 475 32.58 7.87 -29.32
C TRP A 475 32.61 8.71 -30.60
N ASP A 476 33.15 8.12 -31.66
CA ASP A 476 32.72 8.48 -33.02
C ASP A 476 31.31 7.90 -33.18
N LEU A 477 30.36 8.78 -33.47
CA LEU A 477 28.93 8.49 -33.67
C LEU A 477 28.63 8.43 -35.17
#